data_AF-A0A163KND0-F1
#
_entry.id   AF-A0A163KND0-F1
#
_cell.length_a   1.000
_cell.length_b   1.000
_cell.length_c   1.000
_cell.angle_alpha   90.00
_cell.angle_beta   90.00
_cell.angle_gamma   90.00
#
_symmetry.space_group_name_H-M   'P 1'
#
loop_
_entity.id
_entity.type
_entity.pdbx_description
1 polymer ?
#
loop_
_entity_poly.entity_id
_entity_poly.type
_entity_poly.pdbx_seq_one_letter_code
_entity_poly.pdbx_strand_id
1 'polypeptide(L)'
;MKFSQIQLAALVASIASAQTLNIPTRVGEITSLPSPSTITGSEDYGNKEFDRGQPCDSDEDTGSDNAVFVLEDGASLSNVIIGADALEGVHCLGACTLTNVWFRDVCEDAISVLGTGDATIIGGGAQEAKDKVVQHNGAGTVTIKDFTVVNAGKLYRSCGDCTNNESKSPRKVIVENIRAFGMTSDLIGINSNFGDEATISGSCGETKNVCQEYKGVNKGSGSSSKVDTKTSCKGAQGTLETLPACGADDELPEPEVPSGTASEAVPSASATPTDTEVPEETTTPTPTEAEEAPEETEVEEEGEEEEAPITTAAPAPSTLLTLTKTSEASTPTEGSSGGSVARWGQCGGQGYTGPTACAAGECTVQNPFYSQCL
;
A
#
# COMPACT_ATOMS: atom_id res chain seq x y z
N MET A 1 -35.38 -59.18 35.60
CA MET A 1 -34.24 -58.55 34.90
C MET A 1 -34.72 -57.20 34.36
N LYS A 2 -34.25 -56.09 34.93
CA LYS A 2 -34.44 -54.74 34.37
C LYS A 2 -33.09 -54.04 34.44
N PHE A 3 -32.42 -53.94 33.30
CA PHE A 3 -31.19 -53.15 33.15
C PHE A 3 -31.61 -51.72 32.80
N SER A 4 -31.29 -50.77 33.68
CA SER A 4 -31.44 -49.34 33.42
C SER A 4 -30.19 -48.87 32.68
N GLN A 5 -30.34 -48.38 31.46
CA GLN A 5 -29.24 -47.77 30.71
C GLN A 5 -28.96 -46.37 31.27
N ILE A 6 -27.75 -46.19 31.79
CA ILE A 6 -27.19 -44.88 32.14
C ILE A 6 -26.59 -44.33 30.84
N GLN A 7 -27.20 -43.29 30.27
CA GLN A 7 -26.59 -42.52 29.18
C GLN A 7 -25.49 -41.62 29.78
N LEU A 8 -24.24 -41.94 29.46
CA LEU A 8 -23.08 -41.11 29.77
C LEU A 8 -22.94 -40.08 28.64
N ALA A 9 -23.44 -38.86 28.86
CA ALA A 9 -23.19 -37.74 27.95
C ALA A 9 -21.74 -37.25 28.16
N ALA A 10 -20.84 -37.61 27.23
CA ALA A 10 -19.49 -37.07 27.20
C ALA A 10 -19.56 -35.63 26.68
N LEU A 11 -19.33 -34.66 27.57
CA LEU A 11 -19.18 -33.25 27.22
C LEU A 11 -17.78 -33.07 26.59
N VAL A 12 -17.70 -33.10 25.26
CA VAL A 12 -16.46 -32.75 24.55
C VAL A 12 -16.35 -31.23 24.57
N ALA A 13 -15.56 -30.70 25.51
CA ALA A 13 -15.17 -29.30 25.48
C ALA A 13 -14.19 -29.11 24.31
N SER A 14 -14.68 -28.62 23.18
CA SER A 14 -13.86 -28.14 22.09
C SER A 14 -13.09 -26.92 22.58
N ILE A 15 -11.80 -27.10 22.89
CA ILE A 15 -10.88 -25.99 23.09
C ILE A 15 -10.65 -25.39 21.70
N ALA A 16 -11.39 -24.32 21.39
CA ALA A 16 -11.05 -23.49 20.25
C ALA A 16 -9.72 -22.80 20.58
N SER A 17 -8.62 -23.32 20.05
CA SER A 17 -7.35 -22.58 20.06
C SER A 17 -7.58 -21.31 19.25
N ALA A 18 -7.55 -20.15 19.90
CA ALA A 18 -7.47 -18.89 19.18
C ALA A 18 -6.23 -18.95 18.27
N GLN A 19 -6.43 -18.92 16.96
CA GLN A 19 -5.31 -18.85 16.04
C GLN A 19 -4.68 -17.48 16.21
N THR A 20 -3.40 -17.45 16.59
CA THR A 20 -2.59 -16.23 16.67
C THR A 20 -1.71 -16.16 15.44
N LEU A 21 -1.51 -14.97 14.88
CA LEU A 21 -0.63 -14.80 13.73
C LEU A 21 0.81 -15.17 14.09
N ASN A 22 1.45 -16.01 13.29
CA ASN A 22 2.85 -16.40 13.50
C ASN A 22 3.80 -15.32 12.97
N ILE A 23 4.00 -14.27 13.75
CA ILE A 23 4.93 -13.18 13.43
C ILE A 23 6.37 -13.63 13.72
N PRO A 24 7.34 -13.38 12.81
CA PRO A 24 8.75 -13.66 13.04
C PRO A 24 9.29 -13.10 14.35
N THR A 25 10.36 -13.73 14.84
CA THR A 25 11.05 -13.23 16.03
C THR A 25 11.68 -11.87 15.71
N ARG A 26 11.35 -10.85 16.51
CA ARG A 26 11.94 -9.53 16.41
C ARG A 26 13.47 -9.61 16.59
N VAL A 27 14.19 -8.85 15.77
CA VAL A 27 15.61 -8.58 15.97
C VAL A 27 15.80 -7.25 16.72
N GLY A 28 16.43 -7.32 17.89
CA GLY A 28 16.73 -6.13 18.70
C GLY A 28 15.58 -5.66 19.60
N GLU A 29 15.71 -4.42 20.08
CA GLU A 29 14.68 -3.73 20.86
C GLU A 29 13.63 -3.09 19.93
N ILE A 30 12.46 -2.80 20.49
CA ILE A 30 11.42 -2.03 19.79
C ILE A 30 11.92 -0.59 19.63
N THR A 31 11.79 -0.03 18.44
CA THR A 31 12.14 1.36 18.14
C THR A 31 10.88 2.21 18.01
N SER A 32 10.57 2.99 19.04
CA SER A 32 9.48 3.97 18.98
C SER A 32 9.94 5.23 18.24
N LEU A 33 9.33 5.49 17.09
CA LEU A 33 9.66 6.61 16.23
C LEU A 33 8.92 7.89 16.69
N PRO A 34 9.64 9.02 16.89
CA PRO A 34 9.01 10.28 17.28
C PRO A 34 8.22 10.95 16.13
N SER A 35 8.53 10.58 14.88
CA SER A 35 7.89 11.05 13.64
C SER A 35 7.86 9.89 12.64
N PRO A 36 7.07 9.95 11.56
CA PRO A 36 7.06 8.89 10.56
C PRO A 36 8.45 8.71 9.96
N SER A 37 8.82 7.47 9.69
CA SER A 37 10.01 7.17 8.90
C SER A 37 9.65 7.21 7.42
N THR A 38 10.10 8.25 6.73
CA THR A 38 9.90 8.38 5.28
C THR A 38 10.88 7.50 4.51
N ILE A 39 10.36 6.65 3.62
CA ILE A 39 11.11 5.74 2.78
C ILE A 39 11.02 6.23 1.34
N THR A 40 12.17 6.59 0.75
CA THR A 40 12.25 7.11 -0.63
C THR A 40 12.84 6.11 -1.62
N GLY A 41 13.45 5.04 -1.12
CA GLY A 41 14.10 3.99 -1.89
C GLY A 41 13.63 2.61 -1.45
N SER A 42 14.56 1.69 -1.26
CA SER A 42 14.27 0.33 -0.76
C SER A 42 14.96 0.10 0.57
N GLU A 43 14.18 -0.19 1.60
CA GLU A 43 14.70 -0.41 2.96
C GLU A 43 14.33 -1.81 3.47
N ASP A 44 15.32 -2.49 4.05
CA ASP A 44 15.19 -3.79 4.70
C ASP A 44 15.56 -3.63 6.17
N TYR A 45 14.61 -3.95 7.05
CA TYR A 45 14.79 -3.79 8.50
C TYR A 45 15.19 -5.08 9.22
N GLY A 46 15.34 -6.22 8.53
CA GLY A 46 15.85 -7.47 9.10
C GLY A 46 15.04 -7.97 10.31
N ASN A 47 13.71 -7.87 10.24
CA ASN A 47 12.74 -8.16 11.30
C ASN A 47 12.90 -7.30 12.56
N LYS A 48 13.45 -6.09 12.46
CA LYS A 48 13.33 -5.09 13.53
C LYS A 48 11.88 -4.65 13.69
N GLU A 49 11.54 -4.23 14.91
CA GLU A 49 10.19 -3.78 15.25
C GLU A 49 10.17 -2.27 15.51
N PHE A 50 9.19 -1.60 14.90
CA PHE A 50 8.98 -0.17 14.99
C PHE A 50 7.55 0.15 15.37
N ASP A 51 7.36 1.19 16.15
CA ASP A 51 6.05 1.73 16.49
C ASP A 51 6.14 3.25 16.70
N ARG A 52 5.10 3.88 17.25
CA ARG A 52 5.08 5.30 17.62
C ARG A 52 5.10 5.53 19.13
N GLY A 53 5.13 4.46 19.93
CA GLY A 53 5.06 4.50 21.39
C GLY A 53 3.75 5.10 21.92
N GLN A 54 2.67 5.01 21.15
CA GLN A 54 1.34 5.49 21.53
C GLN A 54 0.31 4.36 21.40
N PRO A 55 -0.50 4.10 22.43
CA PRO A 55 -1.46 2.99 22.41
C PRO A 55 -2.57 3.20 21.37
N CYS A 56 -3.04 2.09 20.78
CA CYS A 56 -4.22 2.06 19.90
C CYS A 56 -5.54 2.25 20.68
N ASP A 57 -5.78 3.44 21.22
CA ASP A 57 -6.97 3.73 22.03
C ASP A 57 -8.16 4.27 21.21
N SER A 58 -7.96 4.56 19.92
CA SER A 58 -9.01 4.99 18.98
C SER A 58 -8.83 4.37 17.61
N ASP A 59 -9.92 4.36 16.84
CA ASP A 59 -9.97 3.94 15.43
C ASP A 59 -10.08 5.20 14.52
N GLU A 60 -9.58 6.33 15.00
CA GLU A 60 -9.61 7.60 14.25
C GLU A 60 -8.44 7.64 13.27
N ASP A 61 -8.70 8.01 12.01
CA ASP A 61 -7.66 8.38 11.04
C ASP A 61 -6.98 9.66 11.52
N THR A 62 -5.75 9.51 11.98
CA THR A 62 -4.87 10.58 12.47
C THR A 62 -3.87 11.05 11.40
N GLY A 63 -3.90 10.45 10.21
CA GLY A 63 -3.15 10.86 9.03
C GLY A 63 -1.67 10.49 9.04
N SER A 64 -1.02 10.70 7.89
CA SER A 64 0.36 10.25 7.63
C SER A 64 1.44 10.78 8.58
N ASP A 65 1.21 11.89 9.28
CA ASP A 65 2.13 12.41 10.30
C ASP A 65 2.25 11.48 11.52
N ASN A 66 1.28 10.57 11.69
CA ASN A 66 1.24 9.57 12.74
C ASN A 66 1.60 8.16 12.26
N ALA A 67 1.77 7.93 10.96
CA ALA A 67 2.23 6.64 10.41
C ALA A 67 3.57 6.20 11.00
N VAL A 68 3.77 4.89 11.16
CA VAL A 68 5.10 4.34 11.45
C VAL A 68 6.01 4.55 10.25
N PHE A 69 5.53 4.20 9.05
CA PHE A 69 6.25 4.39 7.79
C PHE A 69 5.42 5.11 6.75
N VAL A 70 6.07 6.01 6.02
CA VAL A 70 5.51 6.67 4.83
C VAL A 70 6.42 6.37 3.64
N LEU A 71 5.90 5.65 2.66
CA LEU A 71 6.61 5.30 1.43
C LEU A 71 6.26 6.33 0.36
N GLU A 72 7.29 6.97 -0.20
CA GLU A 72 7.16 7.76 -1.42
C GLU A 72 6.86 6.86 -2.63
N ASP A 73 6.45 7.48 -3.74
CA ASP A 73 6.18 6.76 -4.99
C ASP A 73 7.40 5.94 -5.46
N GLY A 74 7.18 4.64 -5.69
CA GLY A 74 8.17 3.66 -6.09
C GLY A 74 9.00 3.05 -4.95
N ALA A 75 8.78 3.45 -3.69
CA ALA A 75 9.56 2.94 -2.56
C ALA A 75 9.20 1.50 -2.17
N SER A 76 10.13 0.80 -1.51
CA SER A 76 9.90 -0.53 -0.96
C SER A 76 10.36 -0.67 0.49
N LEU A 77 9.61 -1.49 1.23
CA LEU A 77 9.83 -1.79 2.64
C LEU A 77 9.79 -3.29 2.84
N SER A 78 10.79 -3.84 3.52
CA SER A 78 10.88 -5.28 3.73
C SER A 78 11.37 -5.69 5.11
N ASN A 79 10.96 -6.90 5.52
CA ASN A 79 11.38 -7.55 6.75
C ASN A 79 11.24 -6.62 7.97
N VAL A 80 10.03 -6.16 8.23
CA VAL A 80 9.77 -5.23 9.32
C VAL A 80 8.54 -5.68 10.10
N ILE A 81 8.58 -5.46 11.42
CA ILE A 81 7.47 -5.69 12.32
C ILE A 81 6.95 -4.32 12.78
N ILE A 82 5.67 -4.10 12.63
CA ILE A 82 4.95 -2.93 13.15
C ILE A 82 4.36 -3.34 14.50
N GLY A 83 4.80 -2.64 15.55
CA GLY A 83 4.41 -2.88 16.93
C GLY A 83 2.95 -2.52 17.19
N ALA A 84 2.45 -2.88 18.38
CA ALA A 84 1.07 -2.61 18.77
C ALA A 84 0.80 -1.13 19.09
N ASP A 85 1.83 -0.34 19.40
CA ASP A 85 1.69 1.08 19.75
C ASP A 85 1.92 1.99 18.52
N ALA A 86 1.27 1.65 17.40
CA ALA A 86 1.58 2.22 16.07
C ALA A 86 0.81 3.49 15.70
N LEU A 87 -0.40 3.71 16.25
CA LEU A 87 -1.42 4.67 15.77
C LEU A 87 -1.87 4.43 14.32
N GLU A 88 -0.95 4.52 13.38
CA GLU A 88 -1.14 4.39 11.94
C GLU A 88 -0.04 3.45 11.42
N GLY A 89 -0.40 2.52 10.54
CA GLY A 89 0.56 1.53 10.05
C GLY A 89 1.54 2.08 9.00
N VAL A 90 1.37 1.63 7.75
CA VAL A 90 2.24 1.96 6.62
C VAL A 90 1.44 2.71 5.56
N HIS A 91 1.89 3.89 5.17
CA HIS A 91 1.23 4.71 4.15
C HIS A 91 2.03 4.71 2.86
N CYS A 92 1.40 4.40 1.73
CA CYS A 92 2.00 4.54 0.40
C CYS A 92 1.45 5.79 -0.31
N LEU A 93 2.33 6.72 -0.68
CA LEU A 93 1.98 7.98 -1.36
C LEU A 93 1.90 7.85 -2.88
N GLY A 94 2.15 6.66 -3.42
CA GLY A 94 2.07 6.29 -4.83
C GLY A 94 2.21 4.78 -4.98
N ALA A 95 2.90 4.33 -6.01
CA ALA A 95 3.30 2.93 -6.13
C ALA A 95 4.22 2.54 -4.96
N CYS A 96 4.08 1.32 -4.43
CA CYS A 96 4.95 0.84 -3.36
C CYS A 96 5.05 -0.68 -3.33
N THR A 97 6.10 -1.22 -2.72
CA THR A 97 6.25 -2.67 -2.49
C THR A 97 6.52 -2.97 -1.02
N LEU A 98 5.69 -3.82 -0.43
CA LEU A 98 5.81 -4.30 0.94
C LEU A 98 6.08 -5.80 0.91
N THR A 99 7.24 -6.24 1.42
CA THR A 99 7.63 -7.65 1.43
C THR A 99 7.91 -8.12 2.85
N ASN A 100 7.21 -9.16 3.30
CA ASN A 100 7.41 -9.72 4.65
C ASN A 100 7.25 -8.65 5.75
N VAL A 101 6.14 -7.91 5.68
CA VAL A 101 5.76 -6.86 6.65
C VAL A 101 4.69 -7.40 7.60
N TRP A 102 4.90 -7.24 8.91
CA TRP A 102 4.04 -7.84 9.93
C TRP A 102 3.44 -6.79 10.86
N PHE A 103 2.18 -6.95 11.23
CA PHE A 103 1.48 -6.03 12.13
C PHE A 103 1.01 -6.78 13.38
N ARG A 104 1.52 -6.38 14.55
CA ARG A 104 1.23 -7.00 15.86
C ARG A 104 -0.22 -6.78 16.30
N ASP A 105 -0.70 -5.56 16.09
CA ASP A 105 -2.05 -5.11 16.42
C ASP A 105 -2.32 -3.90 15.51
N VAL A 106 -3.47 -3.86 14.86
CA VAL A 106 -3.81 -2.83 13.88
C VAL A 106 -4.76 -1.84 14.53
N CYS A 107 -4.33 -0.58 14.71
CA CYS A 107 -5.18 0.45 15.29
C CYS A 107 -6.33 0.85 14.34
N GLU A 108 -6.02 1.60 13.27
CA GLU A 108 -6.98 2.01 12.25
C GLU A 108 -6.84 1.11 11.01
N ASP A 109 -5.76 1.31 10.26
CA ASP A 109 -5.37 0.54 9.07
C ASP A 109 -3.93 0.03 9.20
N ALA A 110 -3.68 -1.18 8.72
CA ALA A 110 -2.31 -1.68 8.64
C ALA A 110 -1.57 -1.01 7.48
N ILE A 111 -2.22 -0.92 6.33
CA ILE A 111 -1.65 -0.40 5.09
C ILE A 111 -2.65 0.53 4.41
N SER A 112 -2.23 1.77 4.15
CA SER A 112 -3.04 2.78 3.47
C SER A 112 -2.38 3.19 2.15
N VAL A 113 -2.97 2.79 1.03
CA VAL A 113 -2.54 3.15 -0.33
C VAL A 113 -3.22 4.46 -0.72
N LEU A 114 -2.56 5.58 -0.43
CA LEU A 114 -3.11 6.93 -0.49
C LEU A 114 -3.03 7.55 -1.88
N GLY A 115 -1.89 7.40 -2.54
CA GLY A 115 -1.62 7.99 -3.84
C GLY A 115 -1.94 7.07 -5.01
N THR A 116 -1.94 7.66 -6.22
CA THR A 116 -2.11 6.92 -7.46
C THR A 116 -0.87 6.09 -7.75
N GLY A 117 -1.04 4.81 -8.06
CA GLY A 117 0.03 3.87 -8.35
C GLY A 117 -0.32 2.46 -7.90
N ASP A 118 0.48 1.48 -8.34
CA ASP A 118 0.27 0.09 -7.96
C ASP A 118 1.02 -0.24 -6.66
N ALA A 119 0.32 -0.86 -5.71
CA ALA A 119 0.92 -1.36 -4.48
C ALA A 119 1.01 -2.88 -4.49
N THR A 120 2.16 -3.42 -4.14
CA THR A 120 2.39 -4.87 -4.09
C THR A 120 2.75 -5.30 -2.67
N ILE A 121 1.97 -6.21 -2.09
CA ILE A 121 2.12 -6.72 -0.73
C ILE A 121 2.36 -8.23 -0.82
N ILE A 122 3.55 -8.69 -0.44
CA ILE A 122 3.99 -10.09 -0.59
C ILE A 122 4.45 -10.64 0.74
N GLY A 123 3.85 -11.74 1.20
CA GLY A 123 4.16 -12.34 2.48
C GLY A 123 3.76 -11.44 3.66
N GLY A 124 4.11 -11.87 4.87
CA GLY A 124 3.74 -11.11 6.07
C GLY A 124 2.34 -11.41 6.58
N GLY A 125 1.84 -10.54 7.44
CA GLY A 125 0.52 -10.71 8.02
C GLY A 125 0.10 -9.58 8.95
N ALA A 126 -1.19 -9.50 9.22
CA ALA A 126 -1.76 -8.55 10.17
C ALA A 126 -2.78 -9.22 11.07
N GLN A 127 -2.88 -8.76 12.32
CA GLN A 127 -3.89 -9.24 13.24
C GLN A 127 -4.59 -8.11 14.01
N GLU A 128 -5.77 -8.43 14.55
CA GLU A 128 -6.57 -7.56 15.43
C GLU A 128 -7.08 -6.25 14.78
N ALA A 129 -7.21 -6.22 13.45
CA ALA A 129 -7.75 -5.06 12.73
C ALA A 129 -9.27 -4.93 12.89
N LYS A 130 -9.75 -3.97 13.68
CA LYS A 130 -11.18 -3.81 13.97
C LYS A 130 -12.06 -3.63 12.74
N ASP A 131 -11.60 -2.89 11.72
CA ASP A 131 -12.33 -2.71 10.46
C ASP A 131 -11.60 -3.25 9.23
N LYS A 132 -10.45 -2.69 8.86
CA LYS A 132 -9.80 -3.01 7.58
C LYS A 132 -8.28 -3.11 7.74
N VAL A 133 -7.67 -4.05 7.03
CA VAL A 133 -6.20 -4.19 7.01
C VAL A 133 -5.60 -3.29 5.94
N VAL A 134 -6.13 -3.36 4.71
CA VAL A 134 -5.66 -2.57 3.58
C VAL A 134 -6.74 -1.60 3.11
N GLN A 135 -6.45 -0.31 3.22
CA GLN A 135 -7.27 0.77 2.70
C GLN A 135 -6.69 1.30 1.40
N HIS A 136 -7.53 1.40 0.35
CA HIS A 136 -7.10 1.86 -0.97
C HIS A 136 -7.87 3.12 -1.39
N ASN A 137 -7.17 4.25 -1.42
CA ASN A 137 -7.71 5.58 -1.69
C ASN A 137 -7.28 6.12 -3.07
N GLY A 138 -6.08 5.79 -3.52
CA GLY A 138 -5.57 6.16 -4.84
C GLY A 138 -6.18 5.35 -5.98
N ALA A 139 -5.94 5.77 -7.21
CA ALA A 139 -6.24 4.95 -8.40
C ALA A 139 -5.07 4.00 -8.66
N GLY A 140 -5.33 2.76 -9.07
CA GLY A 140 -4.30 1.77 -9.33
C GLY A 140 -4.72 0.35 -8.95
N THR A 141 -3.73 -0.53 -8.83
CA THR A 141 -3.91 -1.94 -8.47
C THR A 141 -3.18 -2.26 -7.18
N VAL A 142 -3.89 -2.87 -6.22
CA VAL A 142 -3.26 -3.49 -5.06
C VAL A 142 -3.16 -4.99 -5.28
N THR A 143 -1.95 -5.53 -5.26
CA THR A 143 -1.71 -6.98 -5.28
C THR A 143 -1.36 -7.44 -3.87
N ILE A 144 -2.11 -8.40 -3.33
CA ILE A 144 -1.88 -9.00 -2.01
C ILE A 144 -1.65 -10.48 -2.21
N LYS A 145 -0.46 -10.94 -1.84
CA LYS A 145 -0.02 -12.31 -2.08
C LYS A 145 0.63 -12.92 -0.85
N ASP A 146 0.34 -14.20 -0.60
CA ASP A 146 0.99 -15.00 0.45
C ASP A 146 0.84 -14.39 1.87
N PHE A 147 -0.24 -13.65 2.11
CA PHE A 147 -0.47 -12.88 3.34
C PHE A 147 -1.44 -13.60 4.29
N THR A 148 -1.18 -13.54 5.59
CA THR A 148 -2.07 -14.09 6.61
C THR A 148 -2.76 -12.99 7.40
N VAL A 149 -4.09 -13.06 7.51
CA VAL A 149 -4.89 -12.13 8.32
C VAL A 149 -5.62 -12.88 9.42
N VAL A 150 -5.57 -12.35 10.64
CA VAL A 150 -6.19 -12.94 11.84
C VAL A 150 -7.03 -11.88 12.55
N ASN A 151 -8.27 -12.20 12.91
CA ASN A 151 -9.15 -11.32 13.69
C ASN A 151 -9.30 -9.92 13.07
N ALA A 152 -9.68 -9.86 11.80
CA ALA A 152 -9.89 -8.60 11.10
C ALA A 152 -11.34 -8.42 10.64
N GLY A 153 -11.78 -7.17 10.46
CA GLY A 153 -13.03 -6.88 9.75
C GLY A 153 -12.94 -7.31 8.28
N LYS A 154 -12.05 -6.67 7.51
CA LYS A 154 -11.82 -6.90 6.08
C LYS A 154 -10.32 -6.93 5.79
N LEU A 155 -9.91 -7.73 4.80
CA LEU A 155 -8.54 -7.66 4.32
C LEU A 155 -8.32 -6.39 3.48
N TYR A 156 -9.24 -6.10 2.56
CA TYR A 156 -9.09 -4.99 1.64
C TYR A 156 -10.40 -4.22 1.47
N ARG A 157 -10.31 -2.90 1.44
CA ARG A 157 -11.41 -2.01 1.08
C ARG A 157 -10.95 -0.90 0.13
N SER A 158 -11.56 -0.83 -1.05
CA SER A 158 -11.56 0.39 -1.86
C SER A 158 -12.35 1.47 -1.12
N CYS A 159 -11.85 2.70 -1.02
CA CYS A 159 -12.52 3.74 -0.25
C CYS A 159 -13.98 3.97 -0.71
N GLY A 160 -14.95 3.91 0.22
CA GLY A 160 -16.38 3.99 -0.11
C GLY A 160 -16.87 5.41 -0.39
N ASP A 161 -16.29 6.41 0.26
CA ASP A 161 -16.79 7.79 0.32
C ASP A 161 -15.67 8.84 0.38
N CYS A 162 -14.52 8.54 -0.24
CA CYS A 162 -13.39 9.47 -0.30
C CYS A 162 -13.71 10.77 -1.05
N THR A 163 -12.95 11.83 -0.78
CA THR A 163 -13.00 13.05 -1.59
C THR A 163 -12.55 12.73 -3.01
N ASN A 164 -13.34 13.16 -4.01
CA ASN A 164 -13.11 12.88 -5.43
C ASN A 164 -12.98 11.38 -5.72
N ASN A 165 -13.81 10.55 -5.08
CA ASN A 165 -13.73 9.09 -5.12
C ASN A 165 -13.81 8.54 -6.54
N GLU A 166 -14.78 9.02 -7.32
CA GLU A 166 -15.00 8.58 -8.71
C GLU A 166 -13.80 8.89 -9.60
N SER A 167 -13.22 10.09 -9.49
CA SER A 167 -12.05 10.47 -10.29
C SER A 167 -10.75 9.78 -9.84
N LYS A 168 -10.73 9.19 -8.65
CA LYS A 168 -9.63 8.38 -8.10
C LYS A 168 -9.88 6.87 -8.28
N SER A 169 -10.77 6.51 -9.19
CA SER A 169 -11.13 5.14 -9.57
C SER A 169 -10.84 4.94 -11.07
N PRO A 170 -10.76 3.69 -11.59
CA PRO A 170 -11.00 2.43 -10.89
C PRO A 170 -9.86 2.05 -9.93
N ARG A 171 -10.23 1.35 -8.86
CA ARG A 171 -9.30 0.65 -7.96
C ARG A 171 -9.43 -0.85 -8.18
N LYS A 172 -8.31 -1.50 -8.51
CA LYS A 172 -8.26 -2.94 -8.71
C LYS A 172 -7.57 -3.62 -7.53
N VAL A 173 -7.97 -4.85 -7.25
CA VAL A 173 -7.29 -5.70 -6.27
C VAL A 173 -7.07 -7.10 -6.82
N ILE A 174 -5.87 -7.62 -6.66
CA ILE A 174 -5.50 -9.00 -7.00
C ILE A 174 -5.09 -9.68 -5.70
N VAL A 175 -5.71 -10.82 -5.41
CA VAL A 175 -5.61 -11.52 -4.14
C VAL A 175 -5.24 -12.97 -4.41
N GLU A 176 -4.07 -13.37 -3.93
CA GLU A 176 -3.51 -14.70 -4.18
C GLU A 176 -3.00 -15.34 -2.88
N ASN A 177 -3.41 -16.58 -2.63
CA ASN A 177 -2.88 -17.39 -1.52
C ASN A 177 -3.01 -16.71 -0.13
N ILE A 178 -4.19 -16.17 0.16
CA ILE A 178 -4.47 -15.57 1.47
C ILE A 178 -4.95 -16.63 2.45
N ARG A 179 -4.46 -16.57 3.69
CA ARG A 179 -5.01 -17.31 4.82
C ARG A 179 -5.77 -16.34 5.73
N ALA A 180 -7.09 -16.52 5.86
CA ALA A 180 -7.95 -15.60 6.60
C ALA A 180 -8.64 -16.28 7.79
N PHE A 181 -8.41 -15.80 9.01
CA PHE A 181 -8.93 -16.43 10.22
C PHE A 181 -9.62 -15.41 11.12
N GLY A 182 -10.72 -15.81 11.75
CA GLY A 182 -11.44 -14.93 12.69
C GLY A 182 -12.03 -13.68 12.05
N MET A 183 -12.30 -13.70 10.74
CA MET A 183 -12.80 -12.51 10.05
C MET A 183 -14.22 -12.17 10.49
N THR A 184 -14.47 -10.90 10.79
CA THR A 184 -15.78 -10.44 11.25
C THR A 184 -16.64 -9.85 10.12
N SER A 185 -16.10 -9.69 8.92
CA SER A 185 -16.79 -9.14 7.75
C SER A 185 -16.34 -9.78 6.42
N ASP A 186 -16.49 -9.04 5.33
CA ASP A 186 -16.13 -9.42 3.98
C ASP A 186 -14.60 -9.45 3.81
N LEU A 187 -14.05 -10.39 3.05
CA LEU A 187 -12.60 -10.39 2.77
C LEU A 187 -12.22 -9.16 1.94
N ILE A 188 -12.92 -8.95 0.81
CA ILE A 188 -12.64 -7.91 -0.17
C ILE A 188 -13.90 -7.07 -0.42
N GLY A 189 -13.77 -5.74 -0.33
CA GLY A 189 -14.82 -4.77 -0.66
C GLY A 189 -14.43 -3.81 -1.79
N ILE A 190 -15.19 -3.82 -2.90
CA ILE A 190 -14.93 -3.00 -4.10
C ILE A 190 -16.14 -2.12 -4.47
N ASN A 191 -15.93 -0.97 -5.12
CA ASN A 191 -17.01 -0.11 -5.61
C ASN A 191 -17.27 -0.34 -7.11
N SER A 192 -18.17 -1.27 -7.45
CA SER A 192 -18.33 -1.70 -8.85
C SER A 192 -18.90 -0.61 -9.76
N ASN A 193 -19.65 0.35 -9.22
CA ASN A 193 -20.12 1.52 -9.99
C ASN A 193 -19.01 2.49 -10.42
N PHE A 194 -17.83 2.41 -9.81
CA PHE A 194 -16.64 3.17 -10.21
C PHE A 194 -15.65 2.33 -11.02
N GLY A 195 -16.07 1.14 -11.48
CA GLY A 195 -15.24 0.25 -12.30
C GLY A 195 -14.21 -0.55 -11.52
N ASP A 196 -14.30 -0.60 -10.19
CA ASP A 196 -13.41 -1.43 -9.37
C ASP A 196 -13.61 -2.91 -9.72
N GLU A 197 -12.52 -3.67 -9.67
CA GLU A 197 -12.50 -5.12 -9.90
C GLU A 197 -11.64 -5.82 -8.85
N ALA A 198 -12.08 -7.01 -8.43
CA ALA A 198 -11.31 -7.89 -7.57
C ALA A 198 -11.03 -9.20 -8.29
N THR A 199 -9.81 -9.72 -8.26
CA THR A 199 -9.47 -11.08 -8.72
C THR A 199 -8.95 -11.89 -7.56
N ILE A 200 -9.60 -13.01 -7.24
CA ILE A 200 -9.29 -13.80 -6.03
C ILE A 200 -8.99 -15.25 -6.42
N SER A 201 -7.88 -15.81 -5.92
CA SER A 201 -7.48 -17.19 -6.14
C SER A 201 -6.59 -17.76 -5.03
N GLY A 202 -6.60 -19.08 -4.86
CA GLY A 202 -5.70 -19.79 -3.95
C GLY A 202 -5.89 -19.50 -2.45
N SER A 203 -6.90 -18.72 -2.06
CA SER A 203 -7.13 -18.31 -0.67
C SER A 203 -7.97 -19.32 0.10
N CYS A 204 -7.79 -19.38 1.41
CA CYS A 204 -8.51 -20.25 2.33
C CYS A 204 -8.84 -19.51 3.63
N GLY A 205 -9.81 -20.03 4.39
CA GLY A 205 -10.16 -19.50 5.70
C GLY A 205 -11.65 -19.28 5.91
N GLU A 206 -11.98 -18.42 6.88
CA GLU A 206 -13.36 -18.08 7.27
C GLU A 206 -13.61 -16.60 7.05
N THR A 207 -14.70 -16.26 6.33
CA THR A 207 -15.11 -14.89 6.00
C THR A 207 -16.64 -14.81 5.91
N LYS A 208 -17.24 -13.62 6.03
CA LYS A 208 -18.69 -13.47 5.76
C LYS A 208 -19.02 -13.53 4.27
N ASN A 209 -18.19 -12.90 3.46
CA ASN A 209 -18.24 -12.96 2.00
C ASN A 209 -16.80 -12.96 1.47
N VAL A 210 -16.54 -13.70 0.39
CA VAL A 210 -15.23 -13.65 -0.29
C VAL A 210 -15.00 -12.32 -1.01
N CYS A 211 -16.04 -11.81 -1.67
CA CYS A 211 -16.00 -10.51 -2.34
C CYS A 211 -17.38 -9.86 -2.24
N GLN A 212 -17.40 -8.60 -1.82
CA GLN A 212 -18.60 -7.77 -1.69
C GLN A 212 -18.46 -6.55 -2.59
N GLU A 213 -19.43 -6.36 -3.48
CA GLU A 213 -19.56 -5.12 -4.23
C GLU A 213 -20.34 -4.07 -3.43
N TYR A 214 -19.95 -2.82 -3.64
CA TYR A 214 -20.56 -1.64 -3.06
C TYR A 214 -20.89 -0.63 -4.16
N LYS A 215 -21.86 0.24 -3.88
CA LYS A 215 -21.99 1.53 -4.53
C LYS A 215 -21.09 2.53 -3.79
N GLY A 216 -20.00 2.95 -4.41
CA GLY A 216 -19.16 4.06 -3.96
C GLY A 216 -19.84 5.40 -4.20
N VAL A 217 -19.49 6.39 -3.38
CA VAL A 217 -19.97 7.77 -3.48
C VAL A 217 -18.78 8.75 -3.37
N ASN A 218 -18.95 9.97 -3.86
CA ASN A 218 -18.04 11.06 -3.51
C ASN A 218 -18.35 11.55 -2.09
N LYS A 219 -17.34 11.97 -1.34
CA LYS A 219 -17.52 12.52 0.02
C LYS A 219 -18.57 13.63 0.04
N GLY A 220 -19.52 13.51 0.96
CA GLY A 220 -20.61 14.47 1.11
C GLY A 220 -21.84 14.20 0.22
N SER A 221 -21.77 13.25 -0.71
CA SER A 221 -22.88 12.90 -1.62
C SER A 221 -23.73 11.71 -1.14
N GLY A 222 -23.77 11.46 0.16
CA GLY A 222 -24.43 10.31 0.79
C GLY A 222 -23.44 9.29 1.34
N SER A 223 -23.85 8.03 1.44
CA SER A 223 -23.06 6.95 2.03
C SER A 223 -22.89 5.79 1.06
N SER A 224 -21.71 5.15 1.11
CA SER A 224 -21.48 3.90 0.38
C SER A 224 -22.39 2.79 0.92
N SER A 225 -22.90 1.94 0.03
CA SER A 225 -23.86 0.87 0.38
C SER A 225 -23.53 -0.42 -0.36
N LYS A 226 -23.85 -1.57 0.26
CA LYS A 226 -23.68 -2.88 -0.39
C LYS A 226 -24.62 -3.03 -1.59
N VAL A 227 -24.17 -3.74 -2.60
CA VAL A 227 -25.02 -4.19 -3.72
C VAL A 227 -24.93 -5.71 -3.85
N ASP A 228 -25.98 -6.34 -4.37
CA ASP A 228 -26.10 -7.80 -4.43
C ASP A 228 -25.45 -8.42 -5.67
N THR A 229 -24.70 -7.64 -6.46
CA THR A 229 -23.98 -8.08 -7.65
C THR A 229 -22.59 -8.64 -7.31
N LYS A 230 -22.10 -9.55 -8.16
CA LYS A 230 -20.73 -10.11 -8.09
C LYS A 230 -20.02 -10.07 -9.45
N THR A 231 -20.47 -9.23 -10.38
CA THR A 231 -19.94 -9.15 -11.74
C THR A 231 -18.48 -8.70 -11.75
N SER A 232 -18.07 -7.80 -10.85
CA SER A 232 -16.70 -7.29 -10.69
C SER A 232 -15.84 -8.14 -9.75
N CYS A 233 -16.43 -9.17 -9.13
CA CYS A 233 -15.71 -10.17 -8.35
C CYS A 233 -15.27 -11.34 -9.26
N LYS A 234 -14.01 -11.32 -9.66
CA LYS A 234 -13.38 -12.22 -10.65
C LYS A 234 -12.44 -13.24 -10.01
N GLY A 235 -11.82 -14.06 -10.86
CA GLY A 235 -10.90 -15.12 -10.45
C GLY A 235 -11.62 -16.40 -10.04
N ALA A 236 -10.84 -17.44 -9.74
CA ALA A 236 -11.37 -18.75 -9.38
C ALA A 236 -12.25 -18.74 -8.12
N GLN A 237 -12.07 -17.74 -7.25
CA GLN A 237 -12.76 -17.66 -5.97
C GLN A 237 -13.63 -16.42 -5.78
N GLY A 238 -13.59 -15.44 -6.70
CA GLY A 238 -14.29 -14.16 -6.52
C GLY A 238 -15.81 -14.28 -6.36
N THR A 239 -16.43 -15.24 -7.03
CA THR A 239 -17.88 -15.45 -6.97
C THR A 239 -18.32 -16.37 -5.84
N LEU A 240 -17.39 -17.01 -5.13
CA LEU A 240 -17.71 -17.93 -4.04
C LEU A 240 -18.44 -17.20 -2.90
N GLU A 241 -19.28 -17.94 -2.20
CA GLU A 241 -19.94 -17.45 -0.98
C GLU A 241 -18.95 -17.45 0.19
N THR A 242 -18.22 -18.56 0.35
CA THR A 242 -17.20 -18.75 1.39
C THR A 242 -15.90 -19.28 0.80
N LEU A 243 -14.79 -18.99 1.46
CA LEU A 243 -13.51 -19.63 1.15
C LEU A 243 -13.52 -21.12 1.57
N PRO A 244 -12.71 -21.98 0.93
CA PRO A 244 -12.41 -23.30 1.49
C PRO A 244 -11.67 -23.16 2.82
N ALA A 245 -11.81 -24.13 3.73
CA ALA A 245 -11.01 -24.18 4.95
C ALA A 245 -9.52 -24.31 4.61
N CYS A 246 -8.64 -23.70 5.40
CA CYS A 246 -7.20 -23.89 5.23
C CYS A 246 -6.80 -25.32 5.61
N GLY A 247 -6.05 -26.00 4.73
CA GLY A 247 -5.46 -27.30 5.03
C GLY A 247 -4.36 -27.19 6.07
N ALA A 248 -4.15 -28.24 6.88
CA ALA A 248 -3.05 -28.29 7.85
C ALA A 248 -1.66 -28.39 7.19
N ASP A 249 -1.60 -28.74 5.89
CA ASP A 249 -0.37 -28.93 5.12
C ASP A 249 -0.06 -27.74 4.17
N ASP A 250 -0.92 -26.72 4.15
CA ASP A 250 -0.64 -25.43 3.51
C ASP A 250 0.14 -24.56 4.49
N GLU A 251 1.34 -24.99 4.88
CA GLU A 251 2.34 -24.10 5.47
C GLU A 251 2.86 -23.21 4.32
N LEU A 252 2.91 -21.89 4.52
CA LEU A 252 3.52 -20.97 3.56
C LEU A 252 4.90 -21.54 3.20
N PRO A 253 5.26 -21.73 1.92
CA PRO A 253 6.63 -22.11 1.61
C PRO A 253 7.54 -21.04 2.21
N GLU A 254 8.37 -21.43 3.18
CA GLU A 254 9.43 -20.54 3.68
C GLU A 254 10.18 -20.01 2.45
N PRO A 255 10.46 -18.69 2.36
CA PRO A 255 11.31 -18.19 1.31
C PRO A 255 12.64 -18.94 1.44
N GLU A 256 12.96 -19.79 0.45
CA GLU A 256 14.21 -20.53 0.44
C GLU A 256 15.37 -19.53 0.47
N VAL A 257 15.94 -19.32 1.64
CA VAL A 257 17.19 -18.58 1.79
C VAL A 257 18.26 -19.42 1.10
N PRO A 258 18.88 -18.96 0.00
CA PRO A 258 19.93 -19.73 -0.62
C PRO A 258 21.13 -19.78 0.33
N SER A 259 21.30 -20.89 1.02
CA SER A 259 22.51 -21.21 1.78
C SER A 259 23.62 -21.56 0.80
N GLY A 260 24.16 -20.54 0.12
CA GLY A 260 25.30 -20.66 -0.77
C GLY A 260 26.59 -20.42 0.00
N THR A 261 27.18 -21.48 0.53
CA THR A 261 28.55 -21.43 1.05
C THR A 261 29.51 -21.31 -0.13
N ALA A 262 30.33 -20.25 -0.15
CA ALA A 262 31.37 -20.05 -1.15
C ALA A 262 32.41 -21.18 -1.11
N SER A 263 32.76 -21.71 -2.27
CA SER A 263 34.08 -22.31 -2.50
C SER A 263 34.52 -22.02 -3.93
N GLU A 264 35.64 -21.31 -4.02
CA GLU A 264 36.34 -20.90 -5.23
C GLU A 264 36.74 -22.08 -6.12
N ALA A 265 36.63 -21.89 -7.45
CA ALA A 265 37.65 -22.28 -8.43
C ALA A 265 37.37 -21.66 -9.81
N VAL A 266 38.30 -20.82 -10.28
CA VAL A 266 38.44 -20.32 -11.67
C VAL A 266 39.22 -21.38 -12.49
N PRO A 267 39.05 -21.51 -13.83
CA PRO A 267 39.70 -20.64 -14.83
C PRO A 267 38.77 -20.27 -16.03
N SER A 268 38.78 -19.04 -16.57
CA SER A 268 39.66 -18.45 -17.60
C SER A 268 39.70 -19.13 -18.98
N ALA A 269 39.01 -18.54 -19.96
CA ALA A 269 39.36 -18.32 -21.39
C ALA A 269 38.06 -17.95 -22.16
N SER A 270 37.84 -16.71 -22.60
CA SER A 270 38.35 -16.06 -23.83
C SER A 270 37.87 -16.73 -25.12
N ALA A 271 36.83 -16.16 -25.75
CA ALA A 271 36.69 -15.98 -27.20
C ALA A 271 35.46 -15.08 -27.51
N THR A 272 35.70 -14.03 -28.28
CA THR A 272 34.71 -13.16 -28.93
C THR A 272 34.81 -13.37 -30.45
N PRO A 273 34.01 -12.67 -31.28
CA PRO A 273 32.76 -13.11 -31.88
C PRO A 273 32.94 -13.58 -33.35
N THR A 274 31.90 -14.15 -33.96
CA THR A 274 31.87 -14.32 -35.42
C THR A 274 30.56 -13.78 -35.98
N ASP A 275 30.78 -12.79 -36.83
CA ASP A 275 29.91 -12.07 -37.75
C ASP A 275 29.29 -13.02 -38.78
N THR A 276 28.03 -12.81 -39.17
CA THR A 276 27.49 -13.32 -40.44
C THR A 276 26.33 -12.44 -40.90
N GLU A 277 26.46 -12.05 -42.16
CA GLU A 277 25.74 -11.06 -42.95
C GLU A 277 24.25 -11.28 -43.18
N VAL A 278 23.65 -10.14 -43.53
CA VAL A 278 22.35 -9.81 -44.15
C VAL A 278 22.13 -10.55 -45.50
N PRO A 279 20.90 -10.65 -46.01
CA PRO A 279 20.53 -9.69 -47.06
C PRO A 279 19.14 -9.07 -46.93
N GLU A 280 19.05 -7.85 -47.46
CA GLU A 280 17.88 -7.03 -47.77
C GLU A 280 16.79 -7.77 -48.54
N GLU A 281 15.52 -7.41 -48.30
CA GLU A 281 14.63 -7.02 -49.39
C GLU A 281 13.49 -6.09 -48.94
N THR A 282 13.62 -4.83 -49.37
CA THR A 282 12.64 -3.88 -49.92
C THR A 282 11.20 -4.39 -50.14
N THR A 283 10.19 -3.68 -49.62
CA THR A 283 9.17 -2.96 -50.44
C THR A 283 8.23 -2.11 -49.57
N THR A 284 8.17 -0.81 -49.88
CA THR A 284 7.09 0.14 -49.57
C THR A 284 6.21 0.27 -50.84
N PRO A 285 4.88 0.35 -50.72
CA PRO A 285 4.13 1.60 -50.94
C PRO A 285 2.97 1.70 -49.92
N THR A 286 2.23 2.78 -49.64
CA THR A 286 2.07 4.19 -50.03
C THR A 286 1.00 4.71 -49.04
N PRO A 287 0.99 5.99 -48.64
CA PRO A 287 -0.03 6.51 -47.72
C PRO A 287 -1.33 6.85 -48.48
N THR A 288 -2.45 6.43 -47.91
CA THR A 288 -3.83 6.80 -48.24
C THR A 288 -4.52 7.08 -46.91
N GLU A 289 -5.35 8.07 -46.68
CA GLU A 289 -5.75 9.33 -47.32
C GLU A 289 -6.54 10.02 -46.20
N ALA A 290 -6.34 11.31 -46.02
CA ALA A 290 -7.12 12.12 -45.08
C ALA A 290 -8.43 12.51 -45.78
N GLU A 291 -9.55 12.20 -45.14
CA GLU A 291 -10.89 12.70 -45.47
C GLU A 291 -11.59 12.92 -44.12
N GLU A 292 -11.59 14.15 -43.60
CA GLU A 292 -12.55 15.25 -43.83
C GLU A 292 -13.64 15.24 -42.76
N ALA A 293 -13.77 16.39 -42.10
CA ALA A 293 -14.82 16.72 -41.15
C ALA A 293 -16.19 16.79 -41.85
N PRO A 294 -17.27 16.87 -41.06
CA PRO A 294 -18.14 18.00 -41.31
C PRO A 294 -18.52 18.80 -40.06
N GLU A 295 -18.72 20.08 -40.35
CA GLU A 295 -19.32 21.17 -39.59
C GLU A 295 -20.72 20.88 -39.02
N GLU A 296 -20.96 21.57 -37.90
CA GLU A 296 -22.14 22.34 -37.51
C GLU A 296 -23.55 21.73 -37.57
N THR A 297 -24.19 21.73 -36.41
CA THR A 297 -25.58 22.20 -36.28
C THR A 297 -25.73 22.98 -34.98
N GLU A 298 -25.90 24.29 -35.12
CA GLU A 298 -26.50 25.20 -34.14
C GLU A 298 -27.96 24.79 -33.88
N VAL A 299 -28.38 24.82 -32.62
CA VAL A 299 -29.80 24.93 -32.24
C VAL A 299 -29.90 25.98 -31.14
N GLU A 300 -30.40 27.14 -31.53
CA GLU A 300 -31.08 28.11 -30.66
C GLU A 300 -32.45 27.52 -30.24
N GLU A 301 -32.82 27.61 -28.96
CA GLU A 301 -33.87 28.54 -28.50
C GLU A 301 -34.19 28.36 -27.00
N GLU A 302 -34.22 29.52 -26.35
CA GLU A 302 -35.13 30.08 -25.33
C GLU A 302 -35.86 29.20 -24.30
N GLY A 303 -35.79 29.69 -23.07
CA GLY A 303 -36.63 29.28 -21.94
C GLY A 303 -36.26 30.06 -20.68
N GLU A 304 -36.59 31.35 -20.67
CA GLU A 304 -36.58 32.20 -19.48
C GLU A 304 -37.68 31.75 -18.49
N GLU A 305 -37.33 31.52 -17.23
CA GLU A 305 -38.26 31.74 -16.12
C GLU A 305 -37.56 32.56 -15.02
N GLU A 306 -38.24 33.65 -14.70
CA GLU A 306 -37.92 34.75 -13.80
C GLU A 306 -38.10 34.33 -12.33
N GLU A 307 -37.04 34.43 -11.50
CA GLU A 307 -37.19 34.56 -10.04
C GLU A 307 -36.28 35.64 -9.46
N ALA A 308 -36.86 36.34 -8.46
CA ALA A 308 -36.50 37.65 -7.94
C ALA A 308 -35.15 37.76 -7.18
N PRO A 309 -34.55 38.96 -7.06
CA PRO A 309 -33.27 39.13 -6.41
C PRO A 309 -33.40 39.18 -4.88
N ILE A 310 -32.73 38.24 -4.19
CA ILE A 310 -32.47 38.31 -2.75
C ILE A 310 -31.12 38.99 -2.51
N THR A 311 -31.18 40.19 -1.94
CA THR A 311 -30.07 41.00 -1.44
C THR A 311 -29.34 40.27 -0.31
N THR A 312 -28.08 39.91 -0.54
CA THR A 312 -27.15 39.53 0.54
C THR A 312 -25.94 40.45 0.50
N ALA A 313 -25.68 41.09 1.64
CA ALA A 313 -24.66 42.12 1.83
C ALA A 313 -23.24 41.58 1.63
N ALA A 314 -22.40 42.38 0.96
CA ALA A 314 -20.97 42.14 0.82
C ALA A 314 -20.24 42.24 2.17
N PRO A 315 -19.31 41.33 2.51
CA PRO A 315 -18.43 41.52 3.65
C PRO A 315 -17.39 42.62 3.36
N ALA A 316 -17.09 43.41 4.39
CA ALA A 316 -16.12 44.50 4.37
C ALA A 316 -14.68 44.02 4.12
N PRO A 317 -13.81 44.84 3.49
CA PRO A 317 -12.40 44.49 3.34
C PRO A 317 -11.67 44.60 4.69
N SER A 318 -11.09 43.49 5.16
CA SER A 318 -10.12 43.50 6.26
C SER A 318 -8.73 43.86 5.73
N THR A 319 -8.21 45.00 6.17
CA THR A 319 -6.81 45.41 6.02
C THR A 319 -5.93 44.63 6.99
N LEU A 320 -5.18 43.65 6.48
CA LEU A 320 -4.05 43.06 7.21
C LEU A 320 -2.82 43.95 7.03
N LEU A 321 -2.36 44.52 8.16
CA LEU A 321 -1.13 45.29 8.29
C LEU A 321 0.08 44.35 8.15
N THR A 322 0.83 44.53 7.05
CA THR A 322 2.13 43.89 6.84
C THR A 322 3.18 44.60 7.69
N LEU A 323 3.66 43.93 8.75
CA LEU A 323 4.84 44.33 9.50
C LEU A 323 6.10 43.81 8.79
N THR A 324 6.74 44.66 8.00
CA THR A 324 8.09 44.41 7.47
C THR A 324 9.11 44.56 8.60
N LYS A 325 9.57 43.44 9.16
CA LYS A 325 10.74 43.40 10.02
C LYS A 325 11.96 43.10 9.15
N THR A 326 12.75 44.13 8.89
CA THR A 326 14.09 44.03 8.31
C THR A 326 14.95 43.10 9.17
N SER A 327 15.38 41.99 8.59
CA SER A 327 16.43 41.14 9.14
C SER A 327 17.66 41.33 8.26
N GLU A 328 18.74 41.81 8.87
CA GLU A 328 20.03 42.00 8.22
C GLU A 328 20.58 40.67 7.70
N ALA A 329 21.13 40.72 6.48
CA ALA A 329 21.83 39.62 5.86
C ALA A 329 23.10 39.29 6.66
N SER A 330 23.13 38.11 7.26
CA SER A 330 24.36 37.52 7.79
C SER A 330 25.06 36.76 6.67
N THR A 331 26.32 37.11 6.43
CA THR A 331 27.29 36.42 5.57
C THR A 331 27.31 34.91 5.82
N PRO A 332 27.35 34.04 4.79
CA PRO A 332 27.51 32.61 4.99
C PRO A 332 28.94 32.36 5.47
N THR A 333 29.06 31.88 6.70
CA THR A 333 30.32 31.39 7.26
C THR A 333 30.49 29.95 6.80
N GLU A 334 31.62 29.64 6.16
CA GLU A 334 32.07 28.27 5.89
C GLU A 334 32.17 27.50 7.22
N GLY A 335 31.11 26.77 7.55
CA GLY A 335 31.04 25.86 8.68
C GLY A 335 31.45 24.45 8.24
N SER A 336 32.75 24.18 8.31
CA SER A 336 33.30 22.82 8.28
C SER A 336 32.69 22.01 9.44
N SER A 337 31.70 21.17 9.16
CA SER A 337 31.22 20.16 10.10
C SER A 337 31.84 18.80 9.72
N GLY A 338 32.89 18.44 10.46
CA GLY A 338 33.67 17.22 10.27
C GLY A 338 32.94 15.93 10.67
N GLY A 339 31.79 15.67 10.08
CA GLY A 339 31.16 14.34 10.07
C GLY A 339 31.61 13.55 8.84
N SER A 340 31.66 12.23 8.95
CA SER A 340 31.73 11.37 7.75
C SER A 340 30.35 10.75 7.52
N VAL A 341 29.93 10.65 6.27
CA VAL A 341 28.63 10.12 5.84
C VAL A 341 28.70 8.60 5.83
N ALA A 342 27.77 7.91 6.50
CA ALA A 342 27.70 6.46 6.46
C ALA A 342 27.61 5.94 5.01
N ARG A 343 28.05 4.70 4.76
CA ARG A 343 27.88 4.06 3.45
C ARG A 343 26.40 4.15 3.03
N TRP A 344 26.16 4.48 1.77
CA TRP A 344 24.87 4.77 1.14
C TRP A 344 24.20 6.11 1.53
N GLY A 345 24.82 6.92 2.39
CA GLY A 345 24.32 8.26 2.69
C GLY A 345 24.66 9.28 1.58
N GLN A 346 23.88 10.38 1.53
CA GLN A 346 24.16 11.50 0.62
C GLN A 346 25.44 12.22 1.05
N CYS A 347 26.37 12.38 0.11
CA CYS A 347 27.66 13.04 0.32
C CYS A 347 27.89 14.19 -0.66
N GLY A 348 26.88 14.53 -1.47
CA GLY A 348 26.97 15.63 -2.43
C GLY A 348 25.66 15.85 -3.20
N GLY A 349 25.68 16.83 -4.09
CA GLY A 349 24.53 17.26 -4.87
C GLY A 349 24.33 18.78 -4.81
N GLN A 350 23.76 19.37 -5.86
CA GLN A 350 23.46 20.80 -5.91
C GLN A 350 22.50 21.18 -4.76
N GLY A 351 22.95 22.10 -3.89
CA GLY A 351 22.20 22.55 -2.71
C GLY A 351 22.47 21.76 -1.42
N TYR A 352 23.25 20.66 -1.49
CA TYR A 352 23.63 19.88 -0.31
C TYR A 352 24.68 20.63 0.54
N THR A 353 24.39 20.82 1.83
CA THR A 353 25.25 21.53 2.80
C THR A 353 25.80 20.62 3.90
N GLY A 354 25.55 19.31 3.81
CA GLY A 354 26.02 18.31 4.76
C GLY A 354 27.45 17.82 4.50
N PRO A 355 27.93 16.84 5.27
CA PRO A 355 29.29 16.32 5.11
C PRO A 355 29.47 15.60 3.77
N THR A 356 30.65 15.76 3.15
CA THR A 356 30.94 15.22 1.80
C THR A 356 31.91 14.04 1.80
N ALA A 357 32.50 13.73 2.95
CA ALA A 357 33.42 12.61 3.11
C ALA A 357 32.68 11.35 3.55
N CYS A 358 32.87 10.23 2.86
CA CYS A 358 32.27 8.95 3.21
C CYS A 358 33.05 8.26 4.34
N ALA A 359 32.33 7.72 5.33
CA ALA A 359 32.88 6.90 6.41
C ALA A 359 33.41 5.56 5.87
N ALA A 360 32.80 5.07 4.79
CA ALA A 360 33.27 3.95 3.99
C ALA A 360 32.80 4.16 2.54
N GLY A 361 33.67 3.83 1.58
CA GLY A 361 33.38 3.98 0.15
C GLY A 361 33.79 5.33 -0.44
N GLU A 362 33.36 5.58 -1.67
CA GLU A 362 33.61 6.84 -2.39
C GLU A 362 32.30 7.59 -2.66
N CYS A 363 32.36 8.92 -2.58
CA CYS A 363 31.22 9.76 -2.89
C CYS A 363 30.99 9.79 -4.40
N THR A 364 30.02 9.02 -4.88
CA THR A 364 29.74 8.82 -6.30
C THR A 364 28.55 9.67 -6.72
N VAL A 365 28.72 10.49 -7.77
CA VAL A 365 27.63 11.32 -8.32
C VAL A 365 26.61 10.42 -9.02
N GLN A 366 25.35 10.47 -8.58
CA GLN A 366 24.25 9.77 -9.24
C GLN A 366 23.52 10.71 -10.21
N ASN A 367 23.27 11.95 -9.78
CA ASN A 367 22.68 13.00 -10.60
C ASN A 367 23.12 14.39 -10.08
N PRO A 368 22.81 15.49 -10.77
CA PRO A 368 23.27 16.83 -10.38
C PRO A 368 22.89 17.27 -8.97
N PHE A 369 21.81 16.71 -8.41
CA PHE A 369 21.27 17.06 -7.09
C PHE A 369 21.62 16.03 -6.02
N TYR A 370 22.29 14.92 -6.37
CA TYR A 370 22.53 13.81 -5.46
C TYR A 370 23.81 13.02 -5.77
N SER A 371 24.71 12.95 -4.78
CA SER A 371 25.86 12.05 -4.75
C SER A 371 25.79 11.17 -3.50
N GLN A 372 26.21 9.92 -3.59
CA GLN A 372 26.04 8.91 -2.55
C GLN A 372 27.36 8.18 -2.24
N CYS A 373 27.59 7.82 -0.98
CA CYS A 373 28.71 6.97 -0.59
C CYS A 373 28.50 5.51 -1.02
N LEU A 374 29.32 4.95 -1.91
CA LEU A 374 29.19 3.56 -2.41
C LEU A 374 30.35 2.66 -2.03
#